data_AF-A0A847W1G5-F1
#
_entry.id   AF-A0A847W1G5-F1
#
_cell.length_a   1.000
_cell.length_b   1.000
_cell.length_c   1.000
_cell.angle_alpha   90.00
_cell.angle_beta   90.00
_cell.angle_gamma   90.00
#
_symmetry.space_group_name_H-M   'P 1'
#
loop_
_entity.id
_entity.type
_entity.pdbx_description
1 polymer ?
#
loop_
_entity_poly.entity_id
_entity_poly.type
_entity_poly.pdbx_seq_one_letter_code
_entity_poly.pdbx_strand_id
1 'polypeptide(L)'
;VIMTIPFGFLFPLTQKEEKRTFSRTLLFTLLLTLSIELLQPILNDWRSNDVTDIITNTTGGLIGYGIYLLFRPISVPILNNIREKKN
;
A
#
# COMPACT_ATOMS: atom_id res chain seq x y z
N VAL A 1 6.60 4.88 8.57
CA VAL A 1 7.48 4.41 7.47
C VAL A 1 7.35 2.91 7.21
N ILE A 2 7.71 2.06 8.18
CA ILE A 2 7.72 0.60 7.98
C ILE A 2 6.32 0.06 7.73
N MET A 3 5.30 0.67 8.34
CA MET A 3 3.91 0.19 8.25
C MET A 3 3.31 0.28 6.84
N THR A 4 3.75 1.22 6.00
CA THR A 4 3.21 1.37 4.64
C THR A 4 3.96 0.54 3.59
N ILE A 5 5.14 0.00 3.90
CA ILE A 5 5.89 -0.87 2.99
C ILE A 5 5.13 -2.19 2.72
N PRO A 6 4.66 -2.95 3.72
CA PRO A 6 3.83 -4.13 3.50
C PRO A 6 2.54 -3.79 2.74
N PHE A 7 1.92 -2.65 3.05
CA PHE A 7 0.71 -2.22 2.38
C PHE A 7 0.95 -1.95 0.88
N GLY A 8 2.02 -1.21 0.53
CA GLY A 8 2.39 -0.95 -0.86
C GLY A 8 2.72 -2.21 -1.67
N PHE A 9 3.19 -3.27 -1.00
CA PHE A 9 3.43 -4.57 -1.62
C PHE A 9 2.15 -5.42 -1.78
N LEU A 10 1.32 -5.48 -0.73
CA LEU A 10 0.14 -6.35 -0.68
C LEU A 10 -1.05 -5.78 -1.44
N PHE A 11 -1.23 -4.46 -1.44
CA PHE A 11 -2.39 -3.81 -2.04
C PHE A 11 -2.56 -4.13 -3.54
N PRO A 12 -1.51 -4.07 -4.40
CA PRO A 12 -1.61 -4.52 -5.78
C PRO A 12 -2.06 -5.98 -5.92
N LEU A 13 -1.60 -6.87 -5.03
CA LEU A 13 -1.90 -8.30 -5.09
C LEU A 13 -3.39 -8.59 -4.88
N THR A 14 -4.08 -7.75 -4.10
CA THR A 14 -5.53 -7.86 -3.87
C THR A 14 -6.38 -7.45 -5.09
N GLN A 15 -5.79 -6.70 -6.03
CA GLN A 15 -6.48 -6.24 -7.22
C GLN A 15 -6.37 -7.25 -8.35
N LYS A 16 -7.42 -7.33 -9.19
CA LYS A 16 -7.36 -8.02 -10.49
C LYS A 16 -6.27 -7.37 -11.35
N GLU A 17 -5.55 -8.16 -12.14
CA GLU A 17 -4.41 -7.69 -12.95
C GLU A 17 -4.70 -6.40 -13.75
N GLU A 18 -5.84 -6.37 -14.42
CA GLU A 18 -6.37 -5.26 -15.22
C GLU A 18 -6.52 -3.94 -14.45
N LYS A 19 -6.60 -4.01 -13.11
CA LYS A 19 -6.80 -2.87 -12.21
C LYS A 19 -5.54 -2.48 -11.44
N ARG A 20 -4.45 -3.26 -11.54
CA ARG A 20 -3.18 -3.04 -10.84
C ARG A 20 -2.42 -1.87 -11.45
N THR A 21 -2.63 -0.68 -10.90
CA THR A 21 -1.88 0.52 -11.32
C THR A 21 -1.07 1.10 -10.16
N PHE A 22 0.11 1.62 -10.52
CA PHE A 22 0.98 2.33 -9.60
C PHE A 22 0.25 3.49 -8.92
N SER A 23 -0.44 4.33 -9.71
CA SER A 23 -1.16 5.49 -9.21
C SER A 23 -2.23 5.12 -8.19
N ARG A 24 -2.90 3.97 -8.35
CA ARG A 24 -3.85 3.49 -7.34
C ARG A 24 -3.15 3.11 -6.05
N THR A 25 -2.06 2.38 -6.13
CA THR A 25 -1.32 1.97 -4.92
C THR A 25 -0.79 3.18 -4.16
N LEU A 26 -0.28 4.17 -4.89
CA LEU A 26 0.17 5.43 -4.32
C LEU A 26 -0.99 6.23 -3.70
N LEU A 27 -2.11 6.36 -4.41
CA LEU A 27 -3.31 7.04 -3.90
C LEU A 27 -3.83 6.38 -2.62
N PHE A 28 -3.95 5.05 -2.60
CA PHE A 28 -4.43 4.34 -1.42
C PHE A 28 -3.43 4.38 -0.27
N THR A 29 -2.12 4.36 -0.55
CA THR A 29 -1.10 4.61 0.47
C THR A 29 -1.29 6.01 1.06
N LEU A 30 -1.44 7.02 0.22
CA LEU A 30 -1.65 8.40 0.65
C LEU A 30 -2.94 8.55 1.48
N LEU A 31 -4.05 7.95 1.03
CA LEU A 31 -5.31 7.95 1.76
C LEU A 31 -5.21 7.23 3.10
N LEU A 32 -4.52 6.09 3.15
CA LEU A 32 -4.28 5.37 4.40
C LEU A 32 -3.46 6.22 5.37
N THR A 33 -2.41 6.88 4.89
CA THR A 33 -1.58 7.76 5.72
C THR A 33 -2.35 8.97 6.21
N LEU A 34 -3.15 9.59 5.33
CA LEU A 34 -4.00 10.73 5.69
C LEU A 34 -5.07 10.32 6.71
N SER A 35 -5.62 9.11 6.57
CA SER A 35 -6.61 8.57 7.52
C SER A 35 -5.99 8.35 8.91
N ILE A 36 -4.77 7.80 8.97
CA ILE A 36 -4.03 7.66 10.24
C ILE A 36 -3.74 9.04 10.83
N GLU A 37 -3.32 9.99 9.98
CA GLU A 37 -3.00 11.35 10.38
C GLU A 37 -4.22 12.08 10.99
N LEU A 38 -5.42 11.82 10.47
CA LEU A 38 -6.67 12.39 10.95
C LEU A 38 -7.21 11.71 12.21
N LEU A 39 -6.92 10.41 12.39
CA LEU A 39 -7.36 9.65 13.57
C LEU A 39 -6.44 9.85 14.78
N GLN A 40 -5.15 10.09 14.55
CA GLN A 40 -4.16 10.28 15.62
C GLN A 40 -4.51 11.42 16.61
N PRO A 41 -4.94 12.63 16.18
CA PRO A 41 -5.35 13.71 17.08
C PRO A 41 -6.59 13.39 17.92
N ILE A 42 -7.48 12.54 17.39
CA ILE A 42 -8.72 12.11 18.06
C ILE A 42 -8.42 11.07 19.15
N LEU A 43 -7.38 10.25 18.96
CA LEU A 43 -7.01 9.15 19.85
C LEU A 43 -5.93 9.51 20.88
N ASN A 44 -5.06 10.46 20.55
CA ASN A 44 -3.92 10.86 21.38
C ASN A 44 -3.87 12.38 21.52
N ASP A 45 -4.63 12.90 22.49
CA ASP A 45 -4.75 14.32 22.90
C ASP A 45 -3.61 15.23 22.40
N TRP A 46 -3.84 15.86 21.24
CA TRP A 46 -3.08 17.03 20.74
C TRP A 46 -1.62 16.79 20.38
N ARG A 47 -1.17 15.55 20.13
CA ARG A 47 0.15 15.38 19.51
C ARG A 47 0.06 15.85 18.06
N SER A 48 0.71 16.98 17.77
CA SER A 48 0.83 17.52 16.42
C SER A 48 1.48 16.46 15.55
N ASN A 49 0.81 16.16 14.46
CA ASN A 49 1.22 15.16 13.51
C ASN A 49 2.15 15.84 12.50
N ASP A 50 3.39 15.36 12.43
CA ASP A 50 4.44 15.96 11.61
C ASP A 50 4.21 15.58 10.15
N VAL A 51 4.13 16.58 9.26
CA VAL A 51 4.02 16.38 7.80
C VAL A 51 5.11 15.43 7.25
N THR A 52 6.24 15.33 7.94
CA THR A 52 7.32 14.37 7.68
C THR A 52 6.83 12.92 7.74
N ASP A 53 5.87 12.58 8.60
CA ASP A 53 5.30 11.24 8.70
C ASP A 53 4.48 10.88 7.44
N ILE A 54 3.70 11.82 6.89
CA ILE A 54 2.99 11.64 5.61
C ILE A 54 3.98 11.37 4.48
N ILE A 55 5.04 12.19 4.38
CA ILE A 55 6.08 12.04 3.34
C ILE A 55 6.73 10.67 3.47
N THR A 56 7.19 10.33 4.66
CA THR A 56 7.96 9.10 4.86
C THR A 56 7.08 7.85 4.76
N ASN A 57 5.79 7.94 5.11
CA ASN A 57 4.85 6.87 4.86
C ASN A 57 4.50 6.73 3.36
N THR A 58 4.41 7.83 2.61
CA THR A 58 4.25 7.79 1.15
C THR A 58 5.46 7.12 0.49
N THR A 59 6.69 7.46 0.92
CA THR A 59 7.92 6.80 0.49
C THR A 59 7.94 5.32 0.84
N GLY A 60 7.42 4.93 2.01
CA GLY A 60 7.25 3.52 2.37
C GLY A 60 6.35 2.75 1.38
N GLY A 61 5.22 3.34 0.96
CA GLY A 61 4.37 2.73 -0.06
C GLY A 61 5.02 2.63 -1.44
N LEU A 62 5.83 3.64 -1.83
CA LEU A 62 6.64 3.58 -3.05
C LEU A 62 7.64 2.43 -3.03
N ILE A 63 8.35 2.26 -1.91
CA ILE A 63 9.30 1.15 -1.71
C ILE A 63 8.57 -0.19 -1.76
N GLY A 64 7.44 -0.32 -1.06
CA GLY A 64 6.60 -1.52 -1.07
C GLY A 64 6.12 -1.91 -2.48
N TYR A 65 5.69 -0.91 -3.26
CA TYR A 65 5.30 -1.14 -4.66
C TYR A 65 6.49 -1.52 -5.54
N GLY A 66 7.66 -0.91 -5.32
CA GLY A 66 8.90 -1.29 -6.00
C GLY A 66 9.27 -2.76 -5.75
N ILE A 67 9.15 -3.21 -4.50
CA ILE A 67 9.30 -4.63 -4.14
C ILE A 67 8.24 -5.47 -4.87
N TYR A 68 6.98 -5.04 -4.90
CA TYR A 68 5.94 -5.75 -5.66
C TYR A 68 6.31 -5.92 -7.13
N LEU A 69 6.87 -4.90 -7.79
CA LEU A 69 7.30 -5.01 -9.19
C LEU A 69 8.37 -6.08 -9.41
N LEU A 70 9.31 -6.24 -8.47
CA LEU A 70 10.32 -7.30 -8.52
C LEU A 70 9.69 -8.70 -8.40
N PHE A 71 8.66 -8.84 -7.55
CA PHE A 71 7.96 -10.11 -7.34
C PHE A 71 6.78 -10.34 -8.30
N ARG A 72 6.38 -9.34 -9.08
CA ARG A 72 5.28 -9.42 -10.06
C ARG A 72 5.38 -10.63 -10.99
N PRO A 73 6.53 -10.93 -11.65
CA PRO A 73 6.60 -12.05 -12.58
C PRO A 73 6.35 -13.41 -11.92
N ILE A 74 6.55 -13.53 -10.60
CA ILE A 74 6.33 -14.76 -9.84
C ILE A 74 4.91 -14.79 -9.25
N SER A 75 4.50 -13.69 -8.62
CA SER A 75 3.23 -13.59 -7.88
C SER A 75 2.00 -13.60 -8.80
N VAL A 76 2.10 -13.01 -9.99
CA VAL A 76 0.99 -12.93 -10.95
C VAL A 76 0.57 -14.32 -11.47
N PRO A 77 1.47 -15.16 -12.02
CA PRO A 77 1.10 -16.51 -12.48
C PRO A 77 0.53 -17.37 -11.37
N ILE A 78 1.10 -17.30 -10.16
CA ILE A 78 0.63 -18.08 -9.00
C ILE A 78 -0.80 -17.68 -8.63
N LEU A 79 -1.08 -16.38 -8.55
CA LEU A 79 -2.42 -15.87 -8.23
C LEU A 79 -3.46 -16.28 -9.28
N ASN A 80 -3.10 -16.28 -10.56
CA ASN A 80 -4.02 -16.71 -11.62
C ASN A 80 -4.31 -18.20 -11.54
N ASN A 81 -3.30 -19.05 -11.34
CA ASN A 81 -3.47 -20.49 -11.16
C ASN A 81 -4.38 -20.84 -9.97
N ILE A 82 -4.23 -20.12 -8.84
CA ILE A 82 -5.09 -20.32 -7.65
C ILE A 82 -6.53 -19.91 -7.95
N ARG A 83 -6.72 -18.80 -8.68
CA ARG A 83 -8.05 -18.27 -9.00
C ARG A 83 -8.79 -19.14 -10.02
N GLU A 84 -8.09 -19.74 -10.98
CA GLU A 84 -8.65 -20.70 -11.92
C GLU A 84 -9.08 -22.00 -11.24
N LYS A 85 -8.34 -22.51 -10.25
CA LYS A 85 -8.75 -23.69 -9.47
C LYS A 85 -9.99 -23.50 -8.59
N LYS A 86 -10.41 -22.24 -8.36
CA LYS A 86 -11.54 -21.91 -7.47
C LYS A 86 -12.85 -21.70 -8.23
N ASN A 87 -12.79 -21.57 -9.55
CA ASN A 87 -13.95 -21.54 -10.45
C ASN A 87 -14.22 -22.93 -11.02
#